data_AF-A0A2Z4V9T3-F1
#
_entry.id   AF-A0A2Z4V9T3-F1
#
_cell.length_a   1.000
_cell.length_b   1.000
_cell.length_c   1.000
_cell.angle_alpha   90.00
_cell.angle_beta   90.00
_cell.angle_gamma   90.00
#
_symmetry.space_group_name_H-M   'P 1'
#
loop_
_entity.id
_entity.type
_entity.pdbx_description
1 polymer ?
#
loop_
_entity_poly.entity_id
_entity_poly.type
_entity_poly.pdbx_seq_one_letter_code
_entity_poly.pdbx_strand_id
1 'polypeptide(L)'
;MGNRCTPSRRTPVVKSHGKKQRAKNRSRRSGAAHASAAANTLHQHEPLPDMAILEGLPHHAGRELDTELAARLVAACRGRCLPCQRTLARKLRTEQRPTLVALAAAVYGTLPSPGFVASATTQAWAPLARAGKTDPAAAAEALAAVEAMDDASASDLLEDTLDHWAAGGANPDEIADMIKVVRDAPPRQRPADPMDAFRNAGVQVITLDELTAPDGIDLYHLSPNYGVTLVKTNTPDGQPMPMLVLYPETEDAGIEDLEARTDWEHWGLHGMPDMDPNWRVRARISDRSLRGLVHVGPDGENDHELWRAAETVSLPANWWDLLDRAQHVLVAGPVQKPEDPGALKDAGDAGELLAVVARVEFH
;
A
#
# COMPACT_ATOMS: atom_id res chain seq x y z
N MET A 1 55.72 -50.67 -55.50
CA MET A 1 55.22 -49.42 -54.90
C MET A 1 53.85 -49.72 -54.29
N GLY A 2 53.81 -49.95 -52.98
CA GLY A 2 52.60 -50.39 -52.27
C GLY A 2 51.85 -49.22 -51.65
N ASN A 3 50.63 -48.97 -52.12
CA ASN A 3 49.72 -47.99 -51.53
C ASN A 3 49.15 -48.54 -50.22
N ARG A 4 49.61 -47.99 -49.10
CA ARG A 4 48.99 -48.21 -47.78
C ARG A 4 47.72 -47.37 -47.67
N CYS A 5 46.57 -48.01 -47.79
CA CYS A 5 45.32 -47.48 -47.29
C CYS A 5 45.38 -47.42 -45.77
N THR A 6 45.36 -46.22 -45.20
CA THR A 6 45.15 -46.00 -43.77
C THR A 6 43.68 -46.23 -43.43
N PRO A 7 43.35 -47.05 -42.41
CA PRO A 7 41.97 -47.23 -41.98
C PRO A 7 41.49 -45.97 -41.26
N SER A 8 40.43 -45.36 -41.79
CA SER A 8 39.68 -44.31 -41.12
C SER A 8 39.18 -44.82 -39.77
N ARG A 9 39.78 -44.33 -38.67
CA ARG A 9 39.29 -44.53 -37.31
C ARG A 9 37.84 -44.05 -37.23
N ARG A 10 36.89 -44.99 -37.17
CA ARG A 10 35.53 -44.71 -36.72
C ARG A 10 35.60 -44.37 -35.24
N THR A 11 35.63 -43.08 -34.91
CA THR A 11 35.32 -42.63 -33.55
C THR A 11 33.92 -43.10 -33.21
N PRO A 12 33.73 -43.86 -32.11
CA PRO A 12 32.39 -44.21 -31.65
C PRO A 12 31.65 -42.91 -31.37
N VAL A 13 30.50 -42.72 -32.02
CA VAL A 13 29.53 -41.68 -31.67
C VAL A 13 29.02 -42.06 -30.29
N VAL A 14 29.72 -41.60 -29.24
CA VAL A 14 29.24 -41.68 -27.87
C VAL A 14 28.00 -40.81 -27.84
N LYS A 15 26.84 -41.48 -27.94
CA LYS A 15 25.53 -40.84 -27.94
C LYS A 15 25.50 -39.84 -26.79
N SER A 16 25.28 -38.57 -27.11
CA SER A 16 25.37 -37.38 -26.26
C SER A 16 24.33 -37.32 -25.12
N HIS A 17 23.84 -38.48 -24.66
CA HIS A 17 22.84 -38.62 -23.60
C HIS A 17 23.22 -37.84 -22.35
N GLY A 18 24.50 -37.84 -21.95
CA GLY A 18 24.96 -37.07 -20.78
C GLY A 18 24.89 -35.55 -20.93
N LYS A 19 25.16 -34.99 -22.13
CA LYS A 19 25.03 -33.54 -22.37
C LYS A 19 23.57 -33.12 -22.45
N LYS A 20 22.74 -33.93 -23.13
CA LYS A 20 21.29 -33.72 -23.24
C LYS A 20 20.61 -33.84 -21.86
N GLN A 21 20.99 -34.82 -21.04
CA GLN A 21 20.44 -34.97 -19.69
C GLN A 21 20.87 -33.82 -18.78
N ARG A 22 22.12 -33.35 -18.88
CA ARG A 22 22.57 -32.15 -18.15
C ARG A 22 21.81 -30.90 -18.57
N ALA A 23 21.59 -30.68 -19.87
CA ALA A 23 20.80 -29.56 -20.36
C ALA A 23 19.33 -29.64 -19.92
N LYS A 24 18.73 -30.85 -19.92
CA LYS A 24 17.39 -31.10 -19.37
C LYS A 24 17.31 -30.80 -17.88
N ASN A 25 18.22 -31.33 -17.08
CA ASN A 25 18.27 -31.06 -15.64
C ASN A 25 18.46 -29.57 -15.36
N ARG A 26 19.31 -28.90 -16.15
CA ARG A 26 19.54 -27.46 -16.03
C ARG A 26 18.33 -26.62 -16.45
N SER A 27 17.60 -27.00 -17.51
CA SER A 27 16.33 -26.39 -17.90
C SER A 27 15.24 -26.63 -16.85
N ARG A 28 15.16 -27.86 -16.28
CA ARG A 28 14.27 -28.17 -15.17
C ARG A 28 14.58 -27.33 -13.93
N ARG A 29 15.85 -27.21 -13.54
CA ARG A 29 16.24 -26.36 -12.41
C ARG A 29 15.94 -24.90 -12.75
N SER A 30 16.51 -24.37 -13.83
CA SER A 30 16.46 -22.95 -14.15
C SER A 30 15.10 -22.43 -14.65
N GLY A 31 14.20 -23.30 -15.11
CA GLY A 31 12.99 -22.86 -15.81
C GLY A 31 13.23 -22.43 -17.26
N ALA A 32 14.45 -22.15 -17.70
CA ALA A 32 14.69 -21.68 -19.06
C ALA A 32 14.39 -22.74 -20.14
N ALA A 33 14.16 -22.27 -21.37
CA ALA A 33 14.04 -23.12 -22.54
C ALA A 33 15.27 -24.03 -22.71
N HIS A 34 15.05 -25.27 -23.17
CA HIS A 34 16.13 -26.26 -23.34
C HIS A 34 17.24 -25.74 -24.26
N ALA A 35 16.91 -24.94 -25.28
CA ALA A 35 17.91 -24.32 -26.17
C ALA A 35 18.85 -23.38 -25.40
N SER A 36 18.33 -22.49 -24.55
CA SER A 36 19.12 -21.59 -23.70
C SER A 36 19.93 -22.36 -22.65
N ALA A 37 19.35 -23.41 -22.06
CA ALA A 37 20.05 -24.27 -21.10
C ALA A 37 21.18 -25.08 -21.75
N ALA A 38 21.01 -25.51 -23.00
CA ALA A 38 22.01 -26.19 -23.80
C ALA A 38 23.11 -25.22 -24.29
N ALA A 39 22.73 -23.98 -24.62
CA ALA A 39 23.64 -22.90 -25.00
C ALA A 39 24.34 -22.22 -23.82
N ASN A 40 23.95 -22.55 -22.58
CA ASN A 40 24.46 -21.95 -21.34
C ASN A 40 24.22 -20.44 -21.21
N THR A 41 23.19 -19.91 -21.86
CA THR A 41 22.80 -18.49 -21.83
C THR A 41 21.71 -18.23 -20.79
N LEU A 42 21.84 -18.82 -19.60
CA LEU A 42 20.83 -18.72 -18.57
C LEU A 42 20.96 -17.39 -17.83
N HIS A 43 19.87 -16.66 -17.71
CA HIS A 43 19.84 -15.50 -16.82
C HIS A 43 19.94 -15.99 -15.37
N GLN A 44 20.89 -15.42 -14.63
CA GLN A 44 21.02 -15.58 -13.20
C GLN A 44 20.59 -14.25 -12.56
N HIS A 45 19.73 -14.33 -11.57
CA HIS A 45 19.24 -13.18 -10.83
C HIS A 45 19.80 -13.30 -9.41
N GLU A 46 20.75 -12.43 -9.08
CA GLU A 46 21.36 -12.33 -7.76
C GLU A 46 21.23 -10.87 -7.26
N PRO A 47 21.10 -10.65 -5.93
CA PRO A 47 21.00 -11.68 -4.88
C PRO A 47 19.65 -12.39 -4.89
N LEU A 48 19.64 -13.67 -4.47
CA LEU A 48 18.39 -14.37 -4.21
C LEU A 48 17.86 -13.93 -2.84
N PRO A 49 16.58 -13.54 -2.73
CA PRO A 49 15.98 -13.25 -1.44
C PRO A 49 15.87 -14.54 -0.62
N ASP A 50 16.04 -14.41 0.69
CA ASP A 50 15.80 -15.53 1.61
C ASP A 50 14.28 -15.80 1.69
N MET A 51 13.91 -17.05 1.41
CA MET A 51 12.53 -17.54 1.40
C MET A 51 12.27 -18.57 2.50
N ALA A 52 13.20 -18.76 3.44
CA ALA A 52 13.03 -19.67 4.58
C ALA A 52 11.81 -19.30 5.45
N ILE A 53 11.43 -18.02 5.49
CA ILE A 53 10.22 -17.56 6.20
C ILE A 53 8.95 -18.27 5.75
N LEU A 54 8.89 -18.74 4.49
CA LEU A 54 7.72 -19.45 3.95
C LEU A 54 7.47 -20.79 4.64
N GLU A 55 8.53 -21.47 5.12
CA GLU A 55 8.43 -22.75 5.81
C GLU A 55 7.73 -22.64 7.16
N GLY A 56 7.81 -21.47 7.80
CA GLY A 56 7.15 -21.18 9.07
C GLY A 56 5.66 -20.84 8.94
N LEU A 57 5.14 -20.66 7.72
CA LEU A 57 3.74 -20.30 7.51
C LEU A 57 2.83 -21.53 7.57
N PRO A 58 1.67 -21.48 8.23
CA PRO A 58 0.77 -22.63 8.33
C PRO A 58 0.08 -23.01 7.00
N HIS A 59 0.06 -22.09 6.03
CA HIS A 59 -0.71 -22.19 4.78
C HIS A 59 -0.22 -23.27 3.82
N HIS A 60 0.97 -23.84 4.02
CA HIS A 60 1.41 -24.99 3.24
C HIS A 60 0.85 -26.32 3.77
N ALA A 61 0.21 -26.32 4.95
CA ALA A 61 -0.44 -27.49 5.56
C ALA A 61 0.44 -28.76 5.59
N GLY A 62 1.75 -28.60 5.80
CA GLY A 62 2.73 -29.68 5.84
C GLY A 62 3.16 -30.21 4.47
N ARG A 63 2.80 -29.53 3.38
CA ARG A 63 3.30 -29.85 2.03
C ARG A 63 4.72 -29.32 1.83
N GLU A 64 5.48 -30.00 0.99
CA GLU A 64 6.83 -29.56 0.62
C GLU A 64 6.77 -28.24 -0.16
N LEU A 65 7.66 -27.31 0.20
CA LEU A 65 7.79 -26.01 -0.46
C LEU A 65 9.06 -25.98 -1.32
N ASP A 66 8.96 -25.38 -2.51
CA ASP A 66 10.10 -25.10 -3.38
C ASP A 66 10.56 -23.63 -3.15
N THR A 67 11.21 -23.40 -2.01
CA THR A 67 11.69 -22.07 -1.62
C THR A 67 12.76 -21.52 -2.57
N GLU A 68 13.54 -22.40 -3.23
CA GLU A 68 14.48 -22.00 -4.28
C GLU A 68 13.75 -21.46 -5.52
N LEU A 69 12.66 -22.12 -5.95
CA LEU A 69 11.82 -21.64 -7.04
C LEU A 69 11.17 -20.28 -6.72
N ALA A 70 10.64 -20.12 -5.50
CA ALA A 70 10.08 -18.86 -5.03
C ALA A 70 11.12 -17.72 -5.06
N ALA A 71 12.32 -17.96 -4.49
CA ALA A 71 13.39 -16.98 -4.43
C ALA A 71 13.80 -16.52 -5.83
N ARG A 72 13.93 -17.46 -6.77
CA ARG A 72 14.32 -17.17 -8.15
C ARG A 72 13.24 -16.44 -8.94
N LEU A 73 11.96 -16.72 -8.66
CA LEU A 73 10.84 -15.98 -9.26
C LEU A 73 10.83 -14.53 -8.77
N VAL A 74 10.96 -14.31 -7.45
CA VAL A 74 11.01 -12.96 -6.87
C VAL A 74 12.24 -12.19 -7.36
N ALA A 75 13.42 -12.82 -7.42
CA ALA A 75 14.62 -12.20 -7.98
C ALA A 75 14.45 -11.82 -9.46
N ALA A 76 13.81 -12.69 -10.27
CA ALA A 76 13.49 -12.37 -11.65
C ALA A 76 12.49 -11.21 -11.79
N CYS A 77 11.50 -11.14 -10.89
CA CYS A 77 10.52 -10.06 -10.82
C CYS A 77 11.19 -8.72 -10.47
N ARG A 78 12.02 -8.68 -9.43
CA ARG A 78 12.83 -7.51 -9.05
C ARG A 78 13.76 -7.06 -10.17
N GLY A 79 14.38 -8.01 -10.86
CA GLY A 79 15.20 -7.77 -12.06
C GLY A 79 14.40 -7.44 -13.33
N ARG A 80 13.07 -7.33 -13.25
CA ARG A 80 12.14 -7.06 -14.37
C ARG A 80 12.35 -7.98 -15.58
N CYS A 81 12.76 -9.23 -15.33
CA CYS A 81 13.09 -10.21 -16.36
C CYS A 81 11.86 -11.03 -16.76
N LEU A 82 11.00 -10.44 -17.59
CA LEU A 82 9.72 -11.03 -18.02
C LEU A 82 9.84 -12.48 -18.56
N PRO A 83 10.86 -12.86 -19.35
CA PRO A 83 10.98 -14.25 -19.82
C PRO A 83 11.18 -15.27 -18.68
N CYS A 84 12.01 -14.93 -17.69
CA CYS A 84 12.24 -15.77 -16.53
C CYS A 84 11.01 -15.79 -15.62
N GLN A 85 10.41 -14.61 -15.35
CA GLN A 85 9.19 -14.50 -14.57
C GLN A 85 8.07 -15.37 -15.15
N ARG A 86 7.75 -15.24 -16.45
CA ARG A 86 6.72 -16.06 -17.11
C ARG A 86 6.96 -17.55 -16.97
N THR A 87 8.21 -17.99 -17.13
CA THR A 87 8.50 -19.42 -17.12
C THR A 87 8.50 -20.01 -15.72
N LEU A 88 8.98 -19.26 -14.73
CA LEU A 88 8.98 -19.66 -13.31
C LEU A 88 7.56 -19.56 -12.72
N ALA A 89 6.82 -18.50 -13.04
CA ALA A 89 5.43 -18.30 -12.61
C ALA A 89 4.54 -19.45 -13.08
N ARG A 90 4.65 -19.87 -14.36
CA ARG A 90 3.92 -21.03 -14.86
C ARG A 90 4.20 -22.29 -14.03
N LYS A 91 5.46 -22.58 -13.71
CA LYS A 91 5.80 -23.74 -12.86
C LYS A 91 5.18 -23.64 -11.48
N LEU A 92 5.24 -22.46 -10.87
CA LEU A 92 4.64 -22.23 -9.56
C LEU A 92 3.14 -22.55 -9.59
N ARG A 93 2.42 -22.07 -10.61
CA ARG A 93 0.98 -22.30 -10.78
C ARG A 93 0.61 -23.73 -11.17
N THR A 94 1.43 -24.44 -11.93
CA THR A 94 1.05 -25.79 -12.43
C THR A 94 1.62 -26.93 -11.61
N GLU A 95 2.76 -26.73 -10.94
CA GLU A 95 3.52 -27.80 -10.28
C GLU A 95 3.72 -27.54 -8.78
N GLN A 96 3.63 -26.30 -8.31
CA GLN A 96 4.03 -25.91 -6.95
C GLN A 96 3.00 -24.98 -6.25
N ARG A 97 1.73 -25.41 -6.24
CA ARG A 97 0.62 -24.70 -5.56
C ARG A 97 0.86 -24.41 -4.08
N PRO A 98 1.44 -25.33 -3.27
CA PRO A 98 1.79 -25.00 -1.88
C PRO A 98 2.77 -23.83 -1.76
N THR A 99 3.73 -23.75 -2.68
CA THR A 99 4.70 -22.64 -2.73
C THR A 99 4.03 -21.32 -3.12
N LEU A 100 3.09 -21.35 -4.08
CA LEU A 100 2.28 -20.18 -4.44
C LEU A 100 1.48 -19.68 -3.24
N VAL A 101 0.76 -20.57 -2.55
CA VAL A 101 -0.03 -20.24 -1.37
C VAL A 101 0.83 -19.63 -0.27
N ALA A 102 1.98 -20.23 0.04
CA ALA A 102 2.88 -19.70 1.06
C ALA A 102 3.39 -18.30 0.67
N LEU A 103 3.77 -18.11 -0.59
CA LEU A 103 4.25 -16.81 -1.10
C LEU A 103 3.18 -15.72 -1.01
N ALA A 104 1.93 -16.06 -1.37
CA ALA A 104 0.80 -15.14 -1.28
C ALA A 104 0.37 -14.88 0.16
N ALA A 105 0.38 -15.89 1.03
CA ALA A 105 0.00 -15.77 2.43
C ALA A 105 1.02 -14.95 3.25
N ALA A 106 2.30 -14.99 2.88
CA ALA A 106 3.32 -14.12 3.46
C ALA A 106 2.93 -12.63 3.33
N VAL A 107 2.32 -12.27 2.20
CA VAL A 107 1.81 -10.92 1.92
C VAL A 107 0.41 -10.77 2.51
N TYR A 108 -0.59 -11.43 1.94
CA TYR A 108 -2.00 -11.18 2.22
C TYR A 108 -2.51 -11.76 3.55
N GLY A 109 -1.76 -12.67 4.17
CA GLY A 109 -2.03 -13.08 5.54
C GLY A 109 -1.60 -12.03 6.56
N THR A 110 -0.68 -11.12 6.22
CA THR A 110 -0.23 -10.03 7.11
C THR A 110 -0.97 -8.73 6.91
N LEU A 111 -1.40 -8.45 5.68
CA LEU A 111 -2.09 -7.19 5.37
C LEU A 111 -3.55 -7.19 5.87
N PRO A 112 -4.04 -6.09 6.45
CA PRO A 112 -5.43 -5.94 6.90
C PRO A 112 -6.42 -5.95 5.73
N SER A 113 -5.97 -5.66 4.51
CA SER A 113 -6.72 -5.75 3.25
C SER A 113 -5.75 -6.08 2.11
N PRO A 114 -6.16 -6.85 1.08
CA PRO A 114 -5.33 -7.09 -0.11
C PRO A 114 -5.09 -5.84 -0.97
N GLY A 115 -5.72 -4.72 -0.63
CA GLY A 115 -5.73 -3.53 -1.47
C GLY A 115 -6.73 -3.69 -2.62
N PHE A 116 -7.05 -2.59 -3.27
CA PHE A 116 -8.04 -2.57 -4.35
C PHE A 116 -7.44 -2.87 -5.73
N VAL A 117 -6.12 -2.74 -5.89
CA VAL A 117 -5.40 -3.10 -7.12
C VAL A 117 -5.32 -4.62 -7.28
N ALA A 118 -5.47 -5.35 -6.17
CA ALA A 118 -5.56 -6.79 -6.17
C ALA A 118 -6.79 -7.23 -6.96
N SER A 119 -6.59 -8.25 -7.79
CA SER A 119 -7.64 -8.92 -8.54
C SER A 119 -8.80 -9.39 -7.65
N ALA A 120 -9.97 -9.59 -8.25
CA ALA A 120 -11.12 -10.17 -7.55
C ALA A 120 -10.79 -11.54 -6.92
N THR A 121 -9.93 -12.32 -7.58
CA THR A 121 -9.41 -13.59 -7.05
C THR A 121 -8.66 -13.41 -5.74
N THR A 122 -7.70 -12.48 -5.71
CA THR A 122 -6.92 -12.18 -4.51
C THR A 122 -7.80 -11.59 -3.40
N GLN A 123 -8.74 -10.71 -3.76
CA GLN A 123 -9.71 -10.16 -2.81
C GLN A 123 -10.55 -11.24 -2.13
N ALA A 124 -11.04 -12.22 -2.90
CA ALA A 124 -11.82 -13.33 -2.37
C ALA A 124 -10.98 -14.29 -1.50
N TRP A 125 -9.71 -14.49 -1.85
CA TRP A 125 -8.84 -15.44 -1.16
C TRP A 125 -8.18 -14.87 0.11
N ALA A 126 -7.82 -13.59 0.14
CA ALA A 126 -7.07 -12.97 1.24
C ALA A 126 -7.70 -13.14 2.64
N PRO A 127 -9.04 -13.10 2.83
CA PRO A 127 -9.65 -13.40 4.13
C PRO A 127 -9.29 -14.80 4.67
N LEU A 128 -9.22 -15.82 3.80
CA LEU A 128 -8.81 -17.18 4.18
C LEU A 128 -7.35 -17.20 4.62
N ALA A 129 -6.47 -16.50 3.89
CA ALA A 129 -5.06 -16.39 4.25
C ALA A 129 -4.88 -15.72 5.63
N ARG A 130 -5.67 -14.69 5.95
CA ARG A 130 -5.61 -14.07 7.28
C ARG A 130 -6.09 -15.00 8.39
N ALA A 131 -7.24 -15.63 8.21
CA ALA A 131 -7.78 -16.58 9.19
C ALA A 131 -6.80 -17.74 9.45
N GLY A 132 -6.13 -18.21 8.39
CA GLY A 132 -5.14 -19.29 8.44
C GLY A 132 -3.92 -19.00 9.33
N LYS A 133 -3.64 -17.74 9.69
CA LYS A 133 -2.53 -17.44 10.62
C LYS A 133 -2.74 -17.98 12.02
N THR A 134 -3.99 -17.95 12.48
CA THR A 134 -4.35 -18.32 13.85
C THR A 134 -5.10 -19.64 13.91
N ASP A 135 -5.65 -20.09 12.78
CA ASP A 135 -6.41 -21.33 12.67
C ASP A 135 -5.82 -22.26 11.59
N PRO A 136 -5.21 -23.40 11.98
CA PRO A 136 -4.70 -24.39 11.04
C PRO A 136 -5.75 -24.94 10.07
N ALA A 137 -7.04 -25.01 10.46
CA ALA A 137 -8.10 -25.47 9.58
C ALA A 137 -8.34 -24.46 8.44
N ALA A 138 -8.40 -23.17 8.77
CA ALA A 138 -8.49 -22.10 7.78
C ALA A 138 -7.23 -22.03 6.88
N ALA A 139 -6.06 -22.36 7.42
CA ALA A 139 -4.82 -22.43 6.62
C ALA A 139 -4.90 -23.55 5.56
N ALA A 140 -5.44 -24.71 5.94
CA ALA A 140 -5.69 -25.80 4.99
C ALA A 140 -6.78 -25.44 3.97
N GLU A 141 -7.81 -24.68 4.36
CA GLU A 141 -8.84 -24.17 3.45
C GLU A 141 -8.25 -23.17 2.44
N ALA A 142 -7.36 -22.27 2.88
CA ALA A 142 -6.66 -21.35 1.99
C ALA A 142 -5.82 -22.10 0.93
N LEU A 143 -5.15 -23.19 1.32
CA LEU A 143 -4.44 -24.06 0.38
C LEU A 143 -5.40 -24.73 -0.61
N ALA A 144 -6.47 -25.35 -0.09
CA ALA A 144 -7.47 -26.02 -0.92
C ALA A 144 -8.12 -25.07 -1.94
N ALA A 145 -8.40 -23.82 -1.55
CA ALA A 145 -8.93 -22.80 -2.43
C ALA A 145 -7.98 -22.52 -3.61
N VAL A 146 -6.67 -22.39 -3.36
CA VAL A 146 -5.69 -22.21 -4.43
C VAL A 146 -5.49 -23.47 -5.26
N GLU A 147 -5.54 -24.66 -4.68
CA GLU A 147 -5.49 -25.91 -5.47
C GLU A 147 -6.68 -26.03 -6.43
N ALA A 148 -7.84 -25.49 -6.06
CA ALA A 148 -9.05 -25.48 -6.88
C ALA A 148 -9.09 -24.36 -7.94
N MET A 149 -8.25 -23.33 -7.84
CA MET A 149 -8.19 -22.24 -8.81
C MET A 149 -7.75 -22.71 -10.20
N ASP A 150 -8.43 -22.25 -11.23
CA ASP A 150 -7.95 -22.38 -12.61
C ASP A 150 -6.63 -21.61 -12.84
N ASP A 151 -6.01 -21.78 -14.01
CA ASP A 151 -4.71 -21.14 -14.27
C ASP A 151 -4.82 -19.61 -14.34
N ALA A 152 -5.97 -19.06 -14.76
CA ALA A 152 -6.19 -17.61 -14.83
C ALA A 152 -6.24 -17.00 -13.43
N SER A 153 -7.08 -17.54 -12.55
CA SER A 153 -7.19 -17.12 -11.14
C SER A 153 -5.86 -17.26 -10.40
N ALA A 154 -5.14 -18.36 -10.64
CA ALA A 154 -3.81 -18.57 -10.08
C ALA A 154 -2.77 -17.57 -10.62
N SER A 155 -2.94 -17.11 -11.87
CA SER A 155 -2.11 -16.07 -12.47
C SER A 155 -2.33 -14.76 -11.76
N ASP A 156 -3.59 -14.36 -11.60
CA ASP A 156 -3.97 -13.12 -10.95
C ASP A 156 -3.40 -13.06 -9.52
N LEU A 157 -3.63 -14.11 -8.72
CA LEU A 157 -3.12 -14.20 -7.35
C LEU A 157 -1.59 -14.09 -7.30
N LEU A 158 -0.91 -14.74 -8.23
CA LEU A 158 0.56 -14.72 -8.27
C LEU A 158 1.09 -13.35 -8.73
N GLU A 159 0.46 -12.71 -9.72
CA GLU A 159 0.88 -11.38 -10.20
C GLU A 159 0.71 -10.33 -9.11
N ASP A 160 -0.46 -10.28 -8.47
CA ASP A 160 -0.73 -9.38 -7.34
C ASP A 160 0.29 -9.61 -6.19
N THR A 161 0.63 -10.87 -5.91
CA THR A 161 1.63 -11.23 -4.91
C THR A 161 3.02 -10.73 -5.30
N LEU A 162 3.42 -10.90 -6.56
CA LEU A 162 4.75 -10.50 -7.04
C LEU A 162 4.93 -8.98 -7.05
N ASP A 163 3.88 -8.21 -7.30
CA ASP A 163 3.93 -6.75 -7.22
C ASP A 163 4.31 -6.28 -5.80
N HIS A 164 3.78 -6.93 -4.76
CA HIS A 164 4.17 -6.67 -3.38
C HIS A 164 5.62 -7.07 -3.08
N TRP A 165 6.06 -8.23 -3.57
CA TRP A 165 7.45 -8.68 -3.40
C TRP A 165 8.48 -7.82 -4.16
N ALA A 166 8.04 -7.20 -5.27
CA ALA A 166 8.83 -6.24 -6.05
C ALA A 166 8.94 -4.90 -5.31
N ALA A 167 7.87 -4.45 -4.64
CA ALA A 167 7.85 -3.23 -3.84
C ALA A 167 8.64 -3.37 -2.52
N GLY A 168 8.56 -4.53 -1.85
CA GLY A 168 9.17 -4.80 -0.54
C GLY A 168 10.65 -5.19 -0.55
N GLY A 169 11.49 -4.46 -1.28
CA GLY A 169 12.92 -4.76 -1.47
C GLY A 169 13.85 -4.60 -0.24
N ALA A 170 13.34 -4.51 0.99
CA ALA A 170 14.16 -4.30 2.18
C ALA A 170 14.57 -5.63 2.85
N ASN A 171 15.84 -5.74 3.23
CA ASN A 171 16.40 -6.84 4.02
C ASN A 171 15.59 -7.07 5.32
N PRO A 172 15.39 -8.30 5.82
CA PRO A 172 14.90 -8.55 7.18
C PRO A 172 15.49 -7.64 8.28
N ASP A 173 16.79 -7.33 8.20
CA ASP A 173 17.45 -6.39 9.12
C ASP A 173 17.01 -4.92 8.89
N GLU A 174 16.70 -4.53 7.65
CA GLU A 174 16.14 -3.22 7.31
C GLU A 174 14.66 -3.10 7.68
N ILE A 175 13.91 -4.21 7.73
CA ILE A 175 12.53 -4.25 8.25
C ILE A 175 12.56 -4.10 9.78
N ALA A 176 13.50 -4.77 10.46
CA ALA A 176 13.72 -4.59 11.89
C ALA A 176 14.25 -3.19 12.23
N ASP A 177 15.12 -2.61 11.39
CA ASP A 177 15.62 -1.25 11.54
C ASP A 177 14.59 -0.19 11.12
N MET A 178 13.70 -0.43 10.16
CA MET A 178 12.56 0.46 9.86
C MET A 178 11.60 0.53 11.05
N ILE A 179 11.33 -0.60 11.69
CA ILE A 179 10.50 -0.65 12.92
C ILE A 179 11.19 0.07 14.09
N LYS A 180 12.52 0.17 14.10
CA LYS A 180 13.29 0.98 15.07
C LYS A 180 13.40 2.46 14.70
N VAL A 181 13.60 2.80 13.42
CA VAL A 181 13.73 4.18 12.91
C VAL A 181 12.40 4.92 13.00
N VAL A 182 11.27 4.25 12.77
CA VAL A 182 9.93 4.84 13.01
C VAL A 182 9.71 5.13 14.50
N ARG A 183 10.41 4.42 15.39
CA ARG A 183 10.24 4.54 16.84
C ARG A 183 11.18 5.56 17.50
N ASP A 184 12.36 5.80 16.93
CA ASP A 184 13.43 6.61 17.55
C ASP A 184 14.10 7.67 16.61
N ALA A 185 13.53 8.00 15.45
CA ALA A 185 14.11 9.04 14.58
C ALA A 185 13.98 10.45 15.18
N PRO A 186 15.07 11.25 15.28
CA PRO A 186 14.96 12.68 15.51
C PRO A 186 14.29 13.37 14.30
N PRO A 187 13.56 14.48 14.52
CA PRO A 187 12.84 15.17 13.45
C PRO A 187 13.80 15.50 12.29
N ARG A 188 13.37 15.17 11.06
CA ARG A 188 14.11 15.53 9.85
C ARG A 188 14.28 17.05 9.82
N GLN A 189 15.53 17.51 9.91
CA GLN A 189 15.83 18.93 9.76
C GLN A 189 15.62 19.35 8.31
N ARG A 190 14.75 20.35 8.13
CA ARG A 190 14.46 21.04 6.86
C ARG A 190 15.77 21.59 6.27
N PRO A 191 15.99 21.49 4.94
CA PRO A 191 16.94 22.36 4.25
C PRO A 191 16.60 23.83 4.57
N ALA A 192 17.62 24.70 4.63
CA ALA A 192 17.43 26.11 4.98
C ALA A 192 16.28 26.75 4.18
N ASP A 193 15.43 27.51 4.89
CA ASP A 193 14.23 28.14 4.35
C ASP A 193 14.58 28.95 3.08
N PRO A 194 13.97 28.65 1.91
CA PRO A 194 14.22 29.41 0.69
C PRO A 194 13.96 30.92 0.86
N MET A 195 13.18 31.33 1.87
CA MET A 195 12.94 32.74 2.18
C MET A 195 14.15 33.49 2.73
N ASP A 196 15.10 32.79 3.35
CA ASP A 196 16.31 33.42 3.86
C ASP A 196 17.24 33.88 2.73
N ALA A 197 17.17 33.25 1.56
CA ALA A 197 17.90 33.72 0.38
C ALA A 197 17.38 35.08 -0.12
N PHE A 198 16.06 35.33 -0.04
CA PHE A 198 15.46 36.61 -0.42
C PHE A 198 15.72 37.71 0.60
N ARG A 199 15.66 37.39 1.91
CA ARG A 199 16.03 38.32 2.99
C ARG A 199 17.50 38.71 2.92
N ASN A 200 18.39 37.75 2.66
CA ASN A 200 19.83 37.99 2.48
C ASN A 200 20.15 38.79 1.20
N ALA A 201 19.25 38.78 0.21
CA ALA A 201 19.34 39.60 -1.00
C ALA A 201 18.78 41.04 -0.82
N GLY A 202 18.34 41.41 0.39
CA GLY A 202 17.80 42.75 0.68
C GLY A 202 16.40 43.01 0.12
N VAL A 203 15.67 41.95 -0.27
CA VAL A 203 14.27 42.05 -0.70
C VAL A 203 13.39 42.16 0.54
N GLN A 204 12.63 43.24 0.66
CA GLN A 204 11.68 43.43 1.76
C GLN A 204 10.46 42.53 1.54
N VAL A 205 10.41 41.42 2.26
CA VAL A 205 9.27 40.49 2.26
C VAL A 205 8.34 40.92 3.39
N ILE A 206 7.18 41.49 3.04
CA ILE A 206 6.10 41.77 3.99
C ILE A 206 5.26 40.49 4.05
N THR A 207 5.27 39.79 5.19
CA THR A 207 4.36 38.66 5.41
C THR A 207 2.99 39.18 5.82
N LEU A 208 1.92 38.46 5.47
CA LEU A 208 0.54 38.87 5.80
C LEU A 208 0.35 39.08 7.31
N ASP A 209 1.15 38.41 8.15
CA ASP A 209 1.14 38.54 9.62
C ASP A 209 1.53 39.95 10.12
N GLU A 210 2.20 40.77 9.30
CA GLU A 210 2.60 42.13 9.67
C GLU A 210 1.52 43.18 9.38
N LEU A 211 0.41 42.79 8.73
CA LEU A 211 -0.75 43.64 8.52
C LEU A 211 -1.81 43.33 9.58
N THR A 212 -1.84 44.13 10.65
CA THR A 212 -2.98 44.14 11.59
C THR A 212 -4.23 44.51 10.80
N ALA A 213 -5.09 43.51 10.55
CA ALA A 213 -6.35 43.72 9.87
C ALA A 213 -7.25 44.69 10.69
N PRO A 214 -7.99 45.61 10.04
CA PRO A 214 -8.97 46.45 10.72
C PRO A 214 -10.04 45.61 11.44
N ASP A 215 -10.50 46.07 12.60
CA ASP A 215 -11.61 45.46 13.34
C ASP A 215 -12.84 45.24 12.43
N GLY A 216 -13.30 43.99 12.33
CA GLY A 216 -14.54 43.62 11.62
C GLY A 216 -14.37 42.91 10.28
N ILE A 217 -13.15 42.60 9.84
CA ILE A 217 -12.93 41.70 8.70
C ILE A 217 -12.95 40.25 9.20
N ASP A 218 -13.88 39.44 8.69
CA ASP A 218 -13.86 37.99 8.91
C ASP A 218 -12.70 37.37 8.13
N LEU A 219 -11.58 37.14 8.84
CA LEU A 219 -10.35 36.58 8.28
C LEU A 219 -10.55 35.17 7.68
N TYR A 220 -11.67 34.51 8.01
CA TYR A 220 -12.05 33.23 7.40
C TYR A 220 -12.09 33.30 5.86
N HIS A 221 -12.66 34.37 5.29
CA HIS A 221 -12.76 34.53 3.84
C HIS A 221 -11.45 34.93 3.15
N LEU A 222 -10.40 35.22 3.92
CA LEU A 222 -9.07 35.55 3.41
C LEU A 222 -8.10 34.37 3.51
N SER A 223 -8.54 33.26 4.09
CA SER A 223 -7.76 32.03 4.23
C SER A 223 -8.24 30.96 3.24
N PRO A 224 -7.39 29.99 2.90
CA PRO A 224 -7.80 28.82 2.11
C PRO A 224 -9.01 28.12 2.75
N ASN A 225 -10.06 27.92 1.95
CA ASN A 225 -11.34 27.39 2.41
C ASN A 225 -11.61 26.00 1.86
N TYR A 226 -12.10 25.13 2.72
CA TYR A 226 -12.53 23.78 2.38
C TYR A 226 -14.03 23.67 2.53
N GLY A 227 -14.67 22.90 1.65
CA GLY A 227 -16.00 22.36 1.86
C GLY A 227 -15.91 20.93 2.42
N VAL A 228 -17.04 20.41 2.90
CA VAL A 228 -17.12 19.05 3.45
C VAL A 228 -18.15 18.20 2.72
N THR A 229 -17.78 16.96 2.41
CA THR A 229 -18.70 15.93 1.92
C THR A 229 -18.90 14.86 2.99
N LEU A 230 -20.17 14.50 3.23
CA LEU A 230 -20.54 13.46 4.19
C LEU A 230 -20.36 12.07 3.60
N VAL A 231 -19.52 11.26 4.23
CA VAL A 231 -19.31 9.87 3.86
C VAL A 231 -19.39 8.98 5.09
N LYS A 232 -19.30 7.66 4.86
CA LYS A 232 -19.23 6.65 5.91
C LYS A 232 -18.03 5.76 5.62
N THR A 233 -17.32 5.40 6.68
CA THR A 233 -16.24 4.42 6.65
C THR A 233 -16.50 3.36 7.72
N ASN A 234 -15.57 2.42 7.86
CA ASN A 234 -15.56 1.48 8.98
C ASN A 234 -14.26 1.64 9.77
N THR A 235 -14.34 1.47 11.08
CA THR A 235 -13.19 1.30 11.96
C THR A 235 -12.45 -0.01 11.65
N PRO A 236 -11.22 -0.21 12.17
CA PRO A 236 -10.47 -1.46 11.99
C PRO A 236 -11.20 -2.72 12.48
N ASP A 237 -12.08 -2.59 13.48
CA ASP A 237 -12.94 -3.67 14.00
C ASP A 237 -14.26 -3.83 13.20
N GLY A 238 -14.41 -3.10 12.10
CA GLY A 238 -15.55 -3.21 11.17
C GLY A 238 -16.80 -2.47 11.62
N GLN A 239 -16.72 -1.63 12.66
CA GLN A 239 -17.85 -0.80 13.07
C GLN A 239 -17.99 0.40 12.13
N PRO A 240 -19.21 0.76 11.70
CA PRO A 240 -19.40 1.94 10.88
C PRO A 240 -19.04 3.21 11.67
N MET A 241 -18.40 4.14 10.98
CA MET A 241 -17.89 5.41 11.51
C MET A 241 -18.21 6.56 10.53
N PRO A 242 -18.62 7.73 11.02
CA PRO A 242 -18.85 8.88 10.16
C PRO A 242 -17.51 9.41 9.61
N MET A 243 -17.51 9.87 8.36
CA MET A 243 -16.35 10.46 7.72
C MET A 243 -16.73 11.79 7.05
N LEU A 244 -15.87 12.79 7.19
CA LEU A 244 -15.91 14.03 6.42
C LEU A 244 -14.75 14.04 5.43
N VAL A 245 -15.05 14.28 4.17
CA VAL A 245 -14.03 14.51 3.13
C VAL A 245 -13.94 16.00 2.85
N LEU A 246 -12.74 16.56 3.05
CA LEU A 246 -12.43 17.95 2.72
C LEU A 246 -12.19 18.08 1.23
N TYR A 247 -12.83 19.05 0.59
CA TYR A 247 -12.53 19.44 -0.78
C TYR A 247 -12.20 20.93 -0.84
N PRO A 248 -11.25 21.35 -1.69
CA PRO A 248 -10.87 22.75 -1.78
C PRO A 248 -11.99 23.57 -2.44
N GLU A 249 -12.44 24.64 -1.78
CA GLU A 249 -13.38 25.63 -2.36
C GLU A 249 -12.63 26.82 -3.00
N THR A 250 -11.40 27.07 -2.57
CA THR A 250 -10.52 28.11 -3.10
C THR A 250 -9.27 27.50 -3.73
N GLU A 251 -8.62 28.23 -4.64
CA GLU A 251 -7.45 27.72 -5.40
C GLU A 251 -6.21 27.50 -4.51
N ASP A 252 -6.12 28.21 -3.41
CA ASP A 252 -5.06 28.11 -2.39
C ASP A 252 -5.33 27.00 -1.36
N ALA A 253 -6.53 26.41 -1.35
CA ALA A 253 -6.83 25.23 -0.55
C ALA A 253 -6.31 23.98 -1.25
N GLY A 254 -5.51 23.18 -0.55
CA GLY A 254 -4.85 22.02 -1.12
C GLY A 254 -4.08 21.24 -0.07
N ILE A 255 -3.22 20.32 -0.52
CA ILE A 255 -2.44 19.49 0.41
C ILE A 255 -1.38 20.33 1.10
N GLU A 256 -0.73 21.25 0.37
CA GLU A 256 0.28 22.15 0.91
C GLU A 256 -0.29 23.06 2.01
N ASP A 257 -1.55 23.53 1.88
CA ASP A 257 -2.21 24.30 2.94
C ASP A 257 -2.55 23.45 4.17
N LEU A 258 -3.08 22.23 3.97
CA LEU A 258 -3.34 21.33 5.09
C LEU A 258 -2.05 20.94 5.82
N GLU A 259 -0.96 20.67 5.11
CA GLU A 259 0.36 20.42 5.70
C GLU A 259 0.89 21.63 6.48
N ALA A 260 0.56 22.85 6.03
CA ALA A 260 1.00 24.07 6.71
C ALA A 260 0.20 24.38 7.98
N ARG A 261 -1.09 24.01 8.02
CA ARG A 261 -2.04 24.34 9.10
C ARG A 261 -2.29 23.22 10.08
N THR A 262 -1.88 22.00 9.74
CA THR A 262 -2.16 20.81 10.53
C THR A 262 -0.90 19.97 10.68
N ASP A 263 -0.87 19.17 11.74
CA ASP A 263 0.12 18.12 11.97
C ASP A 263 -0.43 16.74 11.57
N TRP A 264 -1.44 16.71 10.70
CA TRP A 264 -2.08 15.47 10.28
C TRP A 264 -1.11 14.57 9.52
N GLU A 265 -1.34 13.26 9.63
CA GLU A 265 -0.53 12.28 8.94
C GLU A 265 -0.99 12.10 7.50
N HIS A 266 -0.04 11.85 6.60
CA HIS A 266 -0.37 11.34 5.26
C HIS A 266 -1.04 9.99 5.38
N TRP A 267 -2.22 9.90 4.77
CA TRP A 267 -3.11 8.76 4.95
C TRP A 267 -3.48 8.14 3.61
N GLY A 268 -2.75 7.09 3.24
CA GLY A 268 -3.02 6.28 2.05
C GLY A 268 -4.22 5.33 2.20
N LEU A 269 -5.25 5.70 2.97
CA LEU A 269 -6.46 4.88 3.20
C LEU A 269 -6.18 3.51 3.84
N HIS A 270 -5.09 3.43 4.60
CA HIS A 270 -4.62 2.19 5.24
C HIS A 270 -4.51 2.40 6.74
N GLY A 271 -5.21 1.56 7.50
CA GLY A 271 -5.36 1.78 8.94
C GLY A 271 -6.22 3.02 9.26
N MET A 272 -6.43 3.27 10.54
CA MET A 272 -7.06 4.50 11.01
C MET A 272 -5.93 5.46 11.38
N PRO A 273 -5.98 6.74 10.96
CA PRO A 273 -5.01 7.73 11.42
C PRO A 273 -5.16 7.93 12.93
N ASP A 274 -4.13 8.53 13.53
CA ASP A 274 -4.17 8.85 14.95
C ASP A 274 -5.34 9.79 15.29
N MET A 275 -5.85 9.58 16.50
CA MET A 275 -6.88 10.45 17.05
C MET A 275 -6.22 11.66 17.67
N ASP A 276 -6.61 12.84 17.19
CA ASP A 276 -6.28 14.09 17.85
C ASP A 276 -7.52 14.67 18.53
N PRO A 277 -7.58 14.60 19.88
CA PRO A 277 -8.65 15.20 20.63
C PRO A 277 -8.48 16.70 20.80
N ASN A 278 -7.77 17.44 19.95
CA ASN A 278 -7.86 18.90 19.85
C ASN A 278 -8.62 19.33 18.58
N TRP A 279 -8.67 18.47 17.56
CA TRP A 279 -9.61 18.64 16.45
C TRP A 279 -11.05 18.36 16.88
N ARG A 280 -11.96 19.25 16.48
CA ARG A 280 -13.39 19.24 16.83
C ARG A 280 -14.25 19.39 15.60
N VAL A 281 -15.14 18.41 15.40
CA VAL A 281 -16.30 18.56 14.52
C VAL A 281 -17.45 19.09 15.37
N ARG A 282 -17.83 20.35 15.16
CA ARG A 282 -18.93 20.99 15.90
C ARG A 282 -20.28 20.64 15.29
N ALA A 283 -21.17 20.13 16.11
CA ALA A 283 -22.53 19.76 15.74
C ALA A 283 -23.54 20.42 16.68
N ARG A 284 -24.69 20.85 16.14
CA ARG A 284 -25.78 21.44 16.92
C ARG A 284 -26.90 20.41 17.11
N ILE A 285 -27.27 20.16 18.36
CA ILE A 285 -28.27 19.12 18.69
C ILE A 285 -29.67 19.52 18.24
N SER A 286 -30.02 20.81 18.38
CA SER A 286 -31.40 21.30 18.20
C SER A 286 -31.96 21.06 16.80
N ASP A 287 -31.13 21.19 15.78
CA ASP A 287 -31.48 21.07 14.35
C ASP A 287 -30.69 19.96 13.64
N ARG A 288 -29.91 19.17 14.39
CA ARG A 288 -29.06 18.08 13.90
C ARG A 288 -28.14 18.52 12.75
N SER A 289 -27.46 19.65 12.91
CA SER A 289 -26.61 20.23 11.87
C SER A 289 -25.13 20.26 12.22
N LEU A 290 -24.25 20.26 11.21
CA LEU A 290 -22.84 20.57 11.39
C LEU A 290 -22.60 22.08 11.34
N ARG A 291 -21.59 22.54 12.08
CA ARG A 291 -21.24 23.96 12.24
C ARG A 291 -19.84 24.30 11.77
N GLY A 292 -18.87 23.43 12.03
CA GLY A 292 -17.49 23.67 11.62
C GLY A 292 -16.54 22.55 12.02
N LEU A 293 -15.32 22.66 11.50
CA LEU A 293 -14.17 21.84 11.84
C LEU A 293 -13.05 22.76 12.30
N VAL A 294 -12.68 22.63 13.58
CA VAL A 294 -11.70 23.51 14.23
C VAL A 294 -10.67 22.72 15.02
N HIS A 295 -9.46 23.26 15.12
CA HIS A 295 -8.48 22.87 16.13
C HIS A 295 -8.64 23.77 17.35
N VAL A 296 -8.76 23.17 18.53
CA VAL A 296 -8.91 23.89 19.80
C VAL A 296 -7.57 23.86 20.54
N GLY A 297 -7.05 25.05 20.82
CA GLY A 297 -5.79 25.25 21.52
C GLY A 297 -5.86 24.93 23.01
N PRO A 298 -4.71 24.96 23.70
CA PRO A 298 -4.62 24.63 25.13
C PRO A 298 -5.38 25.59 26.04
N ASP A 299 -5.69 26.80 25.57
CA ASP A 299 -6.51 27.80 26.26
C ASP A 299 -8.01 27.64 26.01
N GLY A 300 -8.40 26.73 25.11
CA GLY A 300 -9.79 26.50 24.71
C GLY A 300 -10.27 27.38 23.56
N GLU A 301 -9.41 28.25 23.03
CA GLU A 301 -9.71 29.07 21.86
C GLU A 301 -9.49 28.26 20.56
N ASN A 302 -10.02 28.76 19.44
CA ASN A 302 -9.81 28.10 18.15
C ASN A 302 -8.47 28.57 17.56
N ASP A 303 -7.50 27.68 17.44
CA ASP A 303 -6.22 28.00 16.78
C ASP A 303 -6.38 28.02 15.25
N HIS A 304 -7.14 27.06 14.73
CA HIS A 304 -7.36 26.87 13.30
C HIS A 304 -8.82 26.52 13.01
N GLU A 305 -9.37 27.09 11.95
CA GLU A 305 -10.70 26.73 11.43
C GLU A 305 -10.57 26.34 9.96
N LEU A 306 -10.68 25.04 9.67
CA LEU A 306 -10.56 24.50 8.31
C LEU A 306 -11.87 24.64 7.53
N TRP A 307 -13.00 24.57 8.23
CA TRP A 307 -14.31 24.67 7.62
C TRP A 307 -15.32 25.30 8.58
N ARG A 308 -16.14 26.20 8.03
CA ARG A 308 -17.30 26.80 8.69
C ARG A 308 -18.52 26.60 7.80
N ALA A 309 -19.61 26.13 8.40
CA ALA A 309 -20.88 26.03 7.69
C ALA A 309 -21.42 27.43 7.36
N ALA A 310 -21.38 27.83 6.09
CA ALA A 310 -21.94 29.10 5.62
C ALA A 310 -23.47 29.17 5.84
N GLU A 311 -24.14 28.01 5.74
CA GLU A 311 -25.56 27.82 6.04
C GLU A 311 -25.75 26.60 6.95
N THR A 312 -26.96 26.41 7.49
CA THR A 312 -27.25 25.23 8.33
C THR A 312 -27.15 23.94 7.49
N VAL A 313 -26.12 23.13 7.74
CA VAL A 313 -25.93 21.82 7.10
C VAL A 313 -26.63 20.74 7.92
N SER A 314 -27.93 20.54 7.70
CA SER A 314 -28.70 19.49 8.37
C SER A 314 -28.23 18.09 7.95
N LEU A 315 -28.00 17.23 8.94
CA LEU A 315 -27.53 15.87 8.73
C LEU A 315 -28.69 14.91 8.45
N PRO A 316 -28.54 13.97 7.51
CA PRO A 316 -29.46 12.84 7.38
C PRO A 316 -29.58 12.08 8.71
N ALA A 317 -30.77 11.61 9.07
CA ALA A 317 -31.02 10.97 10.37
C ALA A 317 -30.06 9.79 10.66
N ASN A 318 -29.81 8.95 9.66
CA ASN A 318 -28.88 7.83 9.76
C ASN A 318 -27.40 8.22 9.89
N TRP A 319 -27.04 9.46 9.54
CA TRP A 319 -25.71 10.01 9.74
C TRP A 319 -25.61 10.66 11.12
N TRP A 320 -26.66 11.37 11.56
CA TRP A 320 -26.77 11.88 12.92
C TRP A 320 -26.68 10.77 13.98
N ASP A 321 -27.45 9.69 13.82
CA ASP A 321 -27.42 8.55 14.74
C ASP A 321 -26.04 7.89 14.80
N LEU A 322 -25.32 7.90 13.67
CA LEU A 322 -23.96 7.39 13.57
C LEU A 322 -22.96 8.31 14.28
N LEU A 323 -23.09 9.62 14.08
CA LEU A 323 -22.30 10.66 14.76
C LEU A 323 -22.48 10.59 16.28
N ASP A 324 -23.73 10.51 16.73
CA ASP A 324 -24.10 10.43 18.15
C ASP A 324 -23.59 9.15 18.81
N ARG A 325 -23.59 8.02 18.09
CA ARG A 325 -23.02 6.78 18.63
C ARG A 325 -21.50 6.79 18.64
N ALA A 326 -20.86 7.22 17.56
CA ALA A 326 -19.42 7.12 17.39
C ALA A 326 -18.67 8.19 18.21
N GLN A 327 -19.24 9.39 18.35
CA GLN A 327 -18.65 10.56 19.03
C GLN A 327 -17.29 11.01 18.46
N HIS A 328 -16.88 10.41 17.34
CA HIS A 328 -15.64 10.66 16.61
C HIS A 328 -15.93 10.59 15.12
N VAL A 329 -15.22 11.39 14.34
CA VAL A 329 -15.35 11.50 12.89
C VAL A 329 -13.97 11.39 12.27
N LEU A 330 -13.85 10.57 11.24
CA LEU A 330 -12.66 10.57 10.42
C LEU A 330 -12.75 11.78 9.49
N VAL A 331 -11.75 12.63 9.51
CA VAL A 331 -11.62 13.74 8.57
C VAL A 331 -10.46 13.42 7.65
N ALA A 332 -10.66 13.53 6.33
CA ALA A 332 -9.60 13.33 5.36
C ALA A 332 -9.71 14.30 4.17
N GLY A 333 -8.58 14.70 3.63
CA GLY A 333 -8.51 15.50 2.41
C GLY A 333 -7.10 16.06 2.16
N PRO A 334 -6.93 16.94 1.15
CA PRO A 334 -7.96 17.37 0.22
C PRO A 334 -8.35 16.28 -0.79
N VAL A 335 -9.59 16.33 -1.28
CA VAL A 335 -10.04 15.53 -2.42
C VAL A 335 -10.66 16.46 -3.46
N GLN A 336 -10.14 16.42 -4.69
CA GLN A 336 -10.76 17.06 -5.84
C GLN A 336 -12.05 16.30 -6.21
N LYS A 337 -13.19 17.00 -6.26
CA LYS A 337 -14.50 16.43 -6.66
C LYS A 337 -14.85 15.15 -5.89
N PRO A 338 -15.07 15.23 -4.56
CA PRO A 338 -15.32 14.07 -3.71
C PRO A 338 -16.58 13.27 -4.08
N GLU A 339 -17.47 13.83 -4.90
CA GLU A 339 -18.63 13.16 -5.49
C GLU A 339 -18.29 12.17 -6.60
N ASP A 340 -17.13 12.32 -7.25
CA ASP A 340 -16.70 11.45 -8.33
C ASP A 340 -16.34 10.05 -7.77
N PRO A 341 -16.88 8.96 -8.36
CA PRO A 341 -16.57 7.62 -7.90
C PRO A 341 -15.08 7.33 -7.97
N GLY A 342 -14.45 7.10 -6.81
CA GLY A 342 -13.02 6.80 -6.72
C GLY A 342 -12.14 8.00 -6.40
N ALA A 343 -12.65 9.24 -6.38
CA ALA A 343 -11.82 10.43 -6.15
C ALA A 343 -11.04 10.40 -4.83
N LEU A 344 -11.70 10.03 -3.72
CA LEU A 344 -11.04 9.85 -2.43
C LEU A 344 -9.92 8.80 -2.50
N LYS A 345 -10.16 7.75 -3.27
CA LYS A 345 -9.22 6.65 -3.43
C LYS A 345 -8.00 7.06 -4.24
N ASP A 346 -8.24 7.69 -5.39
CA ASP A 346 -7.18 8.21 -6.26
C ASP A 346 -6.30 9.21 -5.51
N ALA A 347 -6.89 10.07 -4.67
CA ALA A 347 -6.15 10.98 -3.80
C ALA A 347 -5.29 10.23 -2.76
N GLY A 348 -5.83 9.19 -2.13
CA GLY A 348 -5.07 8.36 -1.20
C GLY A 348 -3.90 7.63 -1.86
N ASP A 349 -4.11 7.13 -3.08
CA ASP A 349 -3.10 6.42 -3.86
C ASP A 349 -1.98 7.35 -4.36
N ALA A 350 -2.32 8.60 -4.65
CA ALA A 350 -1.36 9.64 -4.97
C ALA A 350 -0.53 10.09 -3.75
N GLY A 351 -0.90 9.67 -2.53
CA GLY A 351 -0.32 10.16 -1.29
C GLY A 351 -0.76 11.60 -0.95
N GLU A 352 -1.84 12.06 -1.59
CA GLU A 352 -2.34 13.43 -1.52
C GLU A 352 -3.42 13.63 -0.45
N LEU A 353 -3.53 12.70 0.51
CA LEU A 353 -4.45 12.78 1.63
C LEU A 353 -3.71 12.97 2.94
N LEU A 354 -4.19 13.93 3.72
CA LEU A 354 -3.97 14.03 5.15
C LEU A 354 -5.25 13.61 5.87
N ALA A 355 -5.11 12.99 7.04
CA ALA A 355 -6.28 12.59 7.82
C ALA A 355 -6.05 12.62 9.33
N VAL A 356 -7.16 12.74 10.06
CA VAL A 356 -7.20 12.70 11.52
C VAL A 356 -8.52 12.08 11.98
N VAL A 357 -8.53 11.44 13.15
CA VAL A 357 -9.78 11.17 13.85
C VAL A 357 -10.08 12.31 14.83
N ALA A 358 -11.06 13.14 14.48
CA ALA A 358 -11.50 14.28 15.27
C ALA A 358 -12.65 13.91 16.23
N ARG A 359 -12.72 14.59 17.37
CA ARG A 359 -13.81 14.42 18.34
C ARG A 359 -15.03 15.25 17.95
N VAL A 360 -16.23 14.75 18.20
CA VAL A 360 -17.47 15.53 18.04
C VAL A 360 -17.71 16.42 19.26
N GLU A 361 -18.03 17.68 19.01
CA GLU A 361 -18.49 18.62 20.02
C GLU A 361 -19.96 18.96 19.77
N PHE A 362 -20.81 18.60 20.71
CA PHE A 362 -22.24 18.89 20.63
C PHE A 362 -22.59 20.18 21.37
N HIS A 363 -23.31 21.08 20.69
CA HIS A 363 -23.81 22.35 21.21
C HIS A 363 -25.34 22.41 21.25
#